data_AF-A0A6A6S734-F1
#
_entry.id   AF-A0A6A6S734-F1
#
_cell.length_a   1.000
_cell.length_b   1.000
_cell.length_c   1.000
_cell.angle_alpha   90.00
_cell.angle_beta   90.00
_cell.angle_gamma   90.00
#
_symmetry.space_group_name_H-M   'P 1'
#
loop_
_entity.id
_entity.type
_entity.pdbx_description
1 polymer ?
#
loop_
_entity_poly.entity_id
_entity_poly.type
_entity_poly.pdbx_seq_one_letter_code
_entity_poly.pdbx_strand_id
1 'polypeptide(L)'
;MKSILLLLLLGALAVAQIPASVCQCPQVKCPGDDSVKLCQCLNSRESLCKNRCPDYVPTYLPCPAKPTSTPVPAPPVPSANAACECETQFCAQLWPESCYCGNANKQACFEQCGGVKPALQACPPLETPILITTTSPTPTTTRKPTASTTRRPVGTHAACGGNRSNYTSCTQSNYVCIKDPYRPGCGPECDGLGICVEDRMCGGFAGFPCPSLGQVCTDDPRDGDDCDPKLGAADCAGVCVWPH
;
A
#
# COMPACT_ATOMS: atom_id res chain seq x y z
N MET A 1 44.22 64.10 20.62
CA MET A 1 43.12 64.90 20.02
C MET A 1 42.49 64.02 18.94
N LYS A 2 41.63 63.03 19.24
CA LYS A 2 40.18 63.10 19.52
C LYS A 2 39.41 63.99 18.52
N SER A 3 39.00 63.40 17.40
CA SER A 3 37.92 63.84 16.49
C SER A 3 37.58 62.60 15.65
N ILE A 4 36.68 61.70 16.04
CA ILE A 4 35.21 61.81 15.97
C ILE A 4 34.74 62.51 14.68
N LEU A 5 34.63 61.74 13.60
CA LEU A 5 33.69 62.04 12.53
C LEU A 5 33.02 60.73 12.11
N LEU A 6 31.87 60.44 12.76
CA LEU A 6 30.91 59.43 12.36
C LEU A 6 30.38 59.80 10.96
N LEU A 7 30.73 59.02 9.94
CA LEU A 7 30.01 59.04 8.67
C LEU A 7 28.74 58.21 8.81
N LEU A 8 27.62 58.90 8.67
CA LEU A 8 26.24 58.42 8.61
C LEU A 8 26.04 57.43 7.45
N LEU A 9 26.07 56.13 7.73
CA LEU A 9 25.44 55.10 6.89
C LEU A 9 23.99 54.90 7.36
N LEU A 10 23.11 55.83 7.01
CA LEU A 10 21.67 55.55 6.95
C LEU A 10 21.37 54.91 5.60
N GLY A 11 21.62 53.61 5.51
CA GLY A 11 21.02 52.77 4.47
C GLY A 11 19.54 52.65 4.77
N ALA A 12 18.71 53.44 4.07
CA ALA A 12 17.27 53.27 4.06
C ALA A 12 16.96 51.87 3.48
N LEU A 13 16.73 50.89 4.35
CA LEU A 13 15.99 49.69 3.98
C LEU A 13 14.54 50.11 3.73
N ALA A 14 14.27 50.52 2.49
CA ALA A 14 12.92 50.49 1.96
C ALA A 14 12.51 49.02 1.88
N VAL A 15 11.94 48.48 2.96
CA VAL A 15 11.16 47.25 2.90
C VAL A 15 9.95 47.60 2.04
N ALA A 16 10.03 47.29 0.75
CA ALA A 16 8.88 47.30 -0.12
C ALA A 16 7.86 46.34 0.51
N GLN A 17 6.81 46.91 1.12
CA GLN A 17 5.64 46.17 1.56
C GLN A 17 4.97 45.67 0.28
N ILE A 18 5.32 44.44 -0.11
CA ILE A 18 4.64 43.74 -1.19
C ILE A 18 3.19 43.59 -0.71
N PRO A 19 2.18 44.10 -1.43
CA PRO A 19 0.79 43.98 -1.02
C PRO A 19 0.45 42.50 -0.84
N ALA A 20 -0.14 42.18 0.32
CA ALA A 20 -0.53 40.85 0.75
C ALA A 20 -1.74 40.30 -0.02
N SER A 21 -1.69 40.29 -1.36
CA SER A 21 -2.80 39.83 -2.19
C SER A 21 -2.39 39.03 -3.42
N VAL A 22 -1.11 38.77 -3.66
CA VAL A 22 -0.70 37.88 -4.75
C VAL A 22 -0.60 36.46 -4.22
N CYS A 23 -1.64 35.67 -4.46
CA CYS A 23 -1.63 34.24 -4.13
C CYS A 23 -0.48 33.55 -4.86
N GLN A 24 0.41 32.89 -4.11
CA GLN A 24 1.56 32.18 -4.68
C GLN A 24 1.23 30.71 -4.93
N CYS A 25 1.34 30.29 -6.20
CA CYS A 25 1.24 28.89 -6.59
C CYS A 25 2.41 28.07 -6.00
N PRO A 26 2.15 26.82 -5.54
CA PRO A 26 3.23 25.92 -5.16
C PRO A 26 4.10 25.56 -6.37
N GLN A 27 5.42 25.55 -6.18
CA GLN A 27 6.36 25.05 -7.18
C GLN A 27 6.39 23.52 -7.11
N VAL A 28 6.21 22.85 -8.24
CA VAL A 28 6.35 21.39 -8.36
C VAL A 28 7.51 21.08 -9.29
N LYS A 29 8.30 20.05 -8.93
CA LYS A 29 9.38 19.55 -9.77
C LYS A 29 8.83 18.46 -10.67
N CYS A 30 8.71 18.75 -11.96
CA CYS A 30 8.23 17.77 -12.92
C CYS A 30 9.36 16.95 -13.54
N PRO A 31 9.16 15.63 -13.75
CA PRO A 31 10.08 14.80 -14.51
C PRO A 31 10.16 15.28 -15.96
N GLY A 32 11.36 15.32 -16.54
CA GLY A 32 11.61 15.80 -17.91
C GLY A 32 11.98 14.69 -18.90
N ASP A 33 12.05 13.45 -18.43
CA ASP A 33 12.45 12.25 -19.17
C ASP A 33 11.31 11.63 -20.00
N ASP A 34 10.06 11.91 -19.66
CA ASP A 34 8.87 11.43 -20.37
C ASP A 34 7.92 12.60 -20.63
N SER A 35 7.60 12.85 -21.91
CA SER A 35 6.73 13.96 -22.32
C SER A 35 5.30 13.83 -21.83
N VAL A 36 4.81 12.61 -21.61
CA VAL A 36 3.49 12.33 -21.02
C VAL A 36 3.51 12.67 -19.54
N LYS A 37 4.51 12.17 -18.79
CA LYS A 37 4.65 12.45 -17.35
C LYS A 37 4.89 13.93 -17.07
N LEU A 38 5.70 14.59 -17.90
CA LEU A 38 5.92 16.03 -17.82
C LEU A 38 4.61 16.79 -17.98
N CYS A 39 3.83 16.49 -19.02
CA CYS A 39 2.56 17.17 -19.25
C CYS A 39 1.55 16.92 -18.12
N GLN A 40 1.43 15.68 -17.65
CA GLN A 40 0.55 15.34 -16.53
C GLN A 40 0.95 16.09 -15.27
N CYS A 41 2.24 16.15 -14.96
CA CYS A 41 2.75 16.91 -13.82
C CYS A 41 2.45 18.42 -13.93
N LEU A 42 2.64 19.01 -15.12
CA LEU A 42 2.31 20.40 -15.36
C LEU A 42 0.80 20.67 -15.17
N ASN A 43 -0.08 19.81 -15.68
CA ASN A 43 -1.52 19.94 -15.46
C ASN A 43 -1.92 19.78 -13.99
N SER A 44 -1.28 18.88 -13.24
CA SER A 44 -1.49 18.75 -11.80
C SER A 44 -1.07 20.01 -11.04
N ARG A 45 0.02 20.68 -11.46
CA ARG A 45 0.42 21.99 -10.90
C ARG A 45 -0.66 23.05 -11.06
N GLU A 46 -1.28 23.12 -12.24
CA GLU A 46 -2.35 24.08 -12.53
C GLU A 46 -3.56 23.88 -11.60
N SER A 47 -3.95 22.62 -11.40
CA SER A 47 -5.03 22.25 -10.45
C SER A 47 -4.67 22.60 -9.01
N LEU A 48 -3.42 22.32 -8.58
CA LEU A 48 -2.94 22.69 -7.25
C LEU A 48 -2.95 24.21 -7.04
N CYS A 49 -2.58 24.98 -8.05
CA CYS A 49 -2.64 26.44 -7.93
C CYS A 49 -4.08 26.94 -7.87
N LYS A 50 -5.02 26.40 -8.66
CA LYS A 50 -6.45 26.74 -8.55
C LYS A 50 -7.02 26.48 -7.16
N ASN A 51 -6.65 25.34 -6.57
CA ASN A 51 -7.12 24.97 -5.24
C ASN A 51 -6.60 25.93 -4.16
N ARG A 52 -5.38 26.44 -4.32
CA ARG A 52 -4.76 27.40 -3.40
C ARG A 52 -5.20 28.84 -3.66
N CYS A 53 -5.46 29.17 -4.91
CA CYS A 53 -5.74 30.50 -5.42
C CYS A 53 -7.07 30.48 -6.18
N PRO A 54 -8.21 30.77 -5.52
CA PRO A 54 -9.53 30.67 -6.12
C PRO A 54 -9.71 31.50 -7.39
N ASP A 55 -9.03 32.63 -7.50
CA ASP A 55 -9.08 33.53 -8.67
C ASP A 55 -8.11 33.12 -9.80
N TYR A 56 -7.24 32.12 -9.56
CA TYR A 56 -6.36 31.58 -10.59
C TYR A 56 -7.18 30.91 -11.70
N VAL A 57 -6.75 31.04 -12.95
CA VAL A 57 -7.38 30.36 -14.10
C VAL A 57 -6.39 29.34 -14.66
N PRO A 58 -6.60 28.02 -14.42
CA PRO A 58 -5.75 26.96 -14.94
C PRO A 58 -5.61 27.01 -16.46
N THR A 59 -4.39 26.81 -16.95
CA THR A 59 -4.13 26.61 -18.37
C THR A 59 -3.69 25.17 -18.60
N TYR A 60 -4.66 24.29 -18.88
CA TYR A 60 -4.37 22.88 -19.12
C TYR A 60 -3.81 22.67 -20.53
N LEU A 61 -2.72 21.91 -20.61
CA LEU A 61 -2.12 21.49 -21.86
C LEU A 61 -2.71 20.13 -22.28
N PRO A 62 -3.07 19.94 -23.56
CA PRO A 62 -3.44 18.63 -24.06
C PRO A 62 -2.20 17.74 -24.03
N CYS A 63 -2.20 16.74 -23.15
CA CYS A 63 -1.09 15.82 -23.07
C CYS A 63 -1.05 14.90 -24.28
N PRO A 64 0.16 14.59 -24.80
CA PRO A 64 0.29 13.57 -25.83
C PRO A 64 -0.36 12.30 -25.31
N ALA A 65 -1.24 11.70 -26.10
CA ALA A 65 -1.64 10.33 -25.86
C ALA A 65 -0.34 9.54 -25.78
N LYS A 66 -0.16 8.78 -24.68
CA LYS A 66 0.92 7.80 -24.60
C LYS A 66 0.92 7.08 -25.95
N PRO A 67 2.04 7.01 -26.69
CA PRO A 67 2.04 6.29 -27.94
C PRO A 67 1.45 4.93 -27.60
N THR A 68 0.28 4.63 -28.17
CA THR A 68 -0.24 3.28 -28.21
C THR A 68 0.97 2.51 -28.69
N SER A 69 1.56 1.71 -27.79
CA SER A 69 2.66 0.86 -28.14
C SER A 69 2.22 0.21 -29.43
N THR A 70 2.85 0.60 -30.54
CA THR A 70 2.69 -0.08 -31.81
C THR A 70 2.77 -1.53 -31.42
N PRO A 71 1.74 -2.36 -31.69
CA PRO A 71 1.80 -3.75 -31.30
C PRO A 71 3.12 -4.24 -31.83
N VAL A 72 4.05 -4.53 -30.89
CA VAL A 72 5.20 -5.35 -31.20
C VAL A 72 4.56 -6.53 -31.91
N PRO A 73 4.92 -6.82 -33.18
CA PRO A 73 4.36 -7.95 -33.88
C PRO A 73 4.40 -9.09 -32.89
N ALA A 74 3.22 -9.63 -32.56
CA ALA A 74 3.14 -10.73 -31.63
C ALA A 74 4.24 -11.71 -32.06
N PRO A 75 5.13 -12.17 -31.16
CA PRO A 75 6.00 -13.29 -31.50
C PRO A 75 5.09 -14.32 -32.16
N PRO A 76 5.50 -14.86 -33.34
CA PRO A 76 4.61 -15.60 -34.20
C PRO A 76 3.80 -16.56 -33.35
N VAL A 77 2.47 -16.38 -33.36
CA VAL A 77 1.54 -17.26 -32.67
C VAL A 77 2.01 -18.66 -32.97
N PRO A 78 2.53 -19.41 -31.98
CA PRO A 78 2.87 -20.79 -32.24
C PRO A 78 1.59 -21.41 -32.73
N SER A 79 1.67 -21.93 -33.95
CA SER A 79 0.71 -22.80 -34.58
C SER A 79 -0.01 -23.63 -33.52
N ALA A 80 -1.32 -23.82 -33.67
CA ALA A 80 -2.24 -24.51 -32.76
C ALA A 80 -1.89 -25.97 -32.41
N ASN A 81 -0.64 -26.39 -32.65
CA ASN A 81 -0.03 -27.68 -32.35
C ASN A 81 1.25 -27.56 -31.48
N ALA A 82 1.63 -26.40 -30.96
CA ALA A 82 2.62 -26.33 -29.88
C ALA A 82 1.89 -26.47 -28.54
N ALA A 83 1.93 -27.66 -27.95
CA ALA A 83 1.36 -27.92 -26.64
C ALA A 83 1.89 -26.90 -25.62
N CYS A 84 1.01 -26.09 -25.03
CA CYS A 84 1.40 -25.27 -23.89
C CYS A 84 1.64 -26.22 -22.73
N GLU A 85 2.90 -26.54 -22.47
CA GLU A 85 3.30 -27.47 -21.43
C GLU A 85 3.37 -26.71 -20.11
N CYS A 86 2.38 -26.94 -19.25
CA CYS A 86 2.35 -26.33 -17.94
C CYS A 86 3.38 -26.98 -17.02
N GLU A 87 4.23 -26.17 -16.40
CA GLU A 87 5.21 -26.65 -15.45
C GLU A 87 4.49 -27.28 -14.25
N THR A 88 4.72 -28.58 -14.04
CA THR A 88 4.05 -29.31 -12.98
C THR A 88 4.76 -29.04 -11.68
N GLN A 89 4.20 -28.14 -10.86
CA GLN A 89 4.74 -27.93 -9.52
C GLN A 89 4.38 -29.10 -8.60
N PHE A 90 5.35 -29.51 -7.80
CA PHE A 90 5.18 -30.60 -6.84
C PHE A 90 4.35 -30.12 -5.65
N CYS A 91 3.15 -30.67 -5.52
CA CYS A 91 2.33 -30.49 -4.33
C CYS A 91 2.75 -31.46 -3.24
N ALA A 92 2.84 -30.96 -2.00
CA ALA A 92 2.91 -31.83 -0.84
C ALA A 92 1.72 -32.79 -0.86
N GLN A 93 1.94 -34.09 -0.69
CA GLN A 93 0.88 -35.11 -0.67
C GLN A 93 0.16 -35.16 0.69
N LEU A 94 -0.07 -33.99 1.29
CA LEU A 94 -0.71 -33.81 2.58
C LEU A 94 -2.05 -33.14 2.36
N TRP A 95 -3.14 -33.77 2.79
CA TRP A 95 -4.47 -33.18 2.71
C TRP A 95 -4.71 -32.28 3.94
N PRO A 96 -5.25 -31.05 3.81
CA PRO A 96 -5.85 -30.44 2.60
C PRO A 96 -4.89 -29.65 1.69
N GLU A 97 -3.63 -29.46 2.10
CA GLU A 97 -2.63 -28.66 1.36
C GLU A 97 -2.45 -29.07 -0.11
N SER A 98 -2.51 -30.37 -0.39
CA SER A 98 -2.41 -30.93 -1.73
C SER A 98 -3.53 -30.46 -2.66
N CYS A 99 -4.73 -30.24 -2.13
CA CYS A 99 -5.88 -29.74 -2.86
C CYS A 99 -5.67 -28.29 -3.31
N TYR A 100 -5.24 -27.45 -2.36
CA TYR A 100 -5.00 -26.04 -2.61
C TYR A 100 -3.87 -25.84 -3.61
N CYS A 101 -2.76 -26.55 -3.42
CA CYS A 101 -1.65 -26.54 -4.38
C CYS A 101 -2.09 -27.04 -5.77
N GLY A 102 -2.83 -28.14 -5.85
CA GLY A 102 -3.31 -28.66 -7.13
C GLY A 102 -4.23 -27.68 -7.88
N ASN A 103 -5.08 -26.96 -7.14
CA ASN A 103 -5.92 -25.92 -7.71
C ASN A 103 -5.11 -24.70 -8.18
N ALA A 104 -4.14 -24.26 -7.38
CA ALA A 104 -3.25 -23.16 -7.74
C ALA A 104 -2.47 -23.46 -9.02
N ASN A 105 -1.94 -24.68 -9.16
CA ASN A 105 -1.22 -25.10 -10.36
C ASN A 105 -2.10 -25.08 -11.62
N LYS A 106 -3.34 -25.55 -11.52
CA LYS A 106 -4.31 -25.51 -12.62
C LYS A 106 -4.66 -24.07 -13.01
N GLN A 107 -4.87 -23.22 -12.02
CA GLN A 107 -5.20 -21.81 -12.23
C GLN A 107 -4.04 -21.06 -12.88
N ALA A 108 -2.82 -21.24 -12.38
CA ALA A 108 -1.61 -20.65 -12.95
C ALA A 108 -1.35 -21.11 -14.39
N CYS A 109 -1.53 -22.41 -14.66
CA CYS A 109 -1.46 -22.97 -16.02
C CYS A 109 -2.47 -22.31 -16.97
N PHE A 110 -3.71 -22.12 -16.54
CA PHE A 110 -4.73 -21.41 -17.31
C PHE A 110 -4.38 -19.94 -17.55
N GLU A 111 -3.80 -19.25 -16.57
CA GLU A 111 -3.37 -17.86 -16.70
C GLU A 111 -2.19 -17.72 -17.68
N GLN A 112 -1.26 -18.68 -17.67
CA GLN A 112 -0.08 -18.66 -18.53
C GLN A 112 -0.41 -19.10 -19.97
N CYS A 113 -1.23 -20.13 -20.14
CA CYS A 113 -1.50 -20.78 -21.42
C CYS A 113 -2.83 -20.38 -22.06
N GLY A 114 -3.75 -19.78 -21.29
CA GLY A 114 -5.14 -19.59 -21.68
C GLY A 114 -5.90 -20.92 -21.79
N GLY A 115 -7.02 -20.90 -22.52
CA GLY A 115 -7.81 -22.11 -22.83
C GLY A 115 -9.17 -22.17 -22.14
N VAL A 116 -9.60 -23.37 -21.76
CA VAL A 116 -10.85 -23.58 -21.01
C VAL A 116 -10.55 -23.43 -19.53
N LYS A 117 -11.36 -22.64 -18.82
CA LYS A 117 -11.20 -22.42 -17.38
C LYS A 117 -11.19 -23.78 -16.63
N PRO A 118 -10.18 -24.06 -15.80
CA PRO A 118 -10.04 -25.35 -15.16
C PRO A 118 -11.13 -25.54 -14.10
N ALA A 119 -11.63 -26.78 -14.01
CA ALA A 119 -12.46 -27.19 -12.88
C ALA A 119 -11.56 -27.35 -11.64
N LEU A 120 -11.79 -26.48 -10.65
CA LEU A 120 -11.11 -26.53 -9.36
C LEU A 120 -11.81 -27.52 -8.44
N GLN A 121 -11.02 -28.28 -7.68
CA GLN A 121 -11.54 -29.20 -6.67
C GLN A 121 -12.02 -28.43 -5.45
N ALA A 122 -13.13 -28.85 -4.84
CA ALA A 122 -13.57 -28.31 -3.56
C ALA A 122 -12.62 -28.78 -2.45
N CYS A 123 -11.85 -27.85 -1.87
CA CYS A 123 -10.96 -28.14 -0.76
C CYS A 123 -11.70 -27.92 0.57
N PRO A 124 -11.46 -28.75 1.60
CA PRO A 124 -12.01 -28.52 2.93
C PRO A 124 -11.46 -27.20 3.48
N PRO A 125 -12.24 -26.43 4.24
CA PRO A 125 -11.74 -25.23 4.90
C PRO A 125 -10.53 -25.58 5.76
N LEU A 126 -9.50 -24.72 5.75
CA LEU A 126 -8.33 -24.85 6.62
C LEU A 126 -8.79 -24.79 8.08
N GLU A 127 -9.06 -25.95 8.67
CA GLU A 127 -9.35 -26.06 10.09
C GLU A 127 -8.09 -25.64 10.86
N THR A 128 -8.19 -24.53 11.58
CA THR A 128 -7.17 -24.14 12.55
C THR A 128 -7.02 -25.28 13.56
N PRO A 129 -5.83 -25.89 13.71
CA PRO A 129 -5.68 -27.02 14.61
C PRO A 129 -5.96 -26.56 16.04
N ILE A 130 -7.05 -27.10 16.61
CA ILE A 130 -7.30 -27.07 18.04
C ILE A 130 -6.19 -27.88 18.69
N LEU A 131 -5.24 -27.22 19.35
CA LEU A 131 -4.22 -27.88 20.17
C LEU A 131 -4.91 -28.65 21.30
N ILE A 132 -5.19 -29.94 21.07
CA ILE A 132 -5.49 -30.89 22.14
C ILE A 132 -4.15 -31.17 22.82
N THR A 133 -3.86 -30.42 23.88
CA THR A 133 -2.63 -30.58 24.65
C THR A 133 -2.87 -31.73 25.62
N THR A 134 -2.33 -32.91 25.31
CA THR A 134 -2.21 -34.04 26.23
C THR A 134 -1.24 -33.65 27.35
N THR A 135 -1.78 -33.33 28.52
CA THR A 135 -1.02 -33.02 29.73
C THR A 135 -0.34 -34.29 30.24
N SER A 136 0.99 -34.36 30.11
CA SER A 136 1.84 -35.24 30.92
C SER A 136 2.35 -34.44 32.13
N PRO A 137 2.18 -34.92 33.38
CA PRO A 137 2.58 -34.16 34.56
C PRO A 137 4.08 -34.35 34.85
N THR A 138 4.84 -33.26 34.76
CA THR A 138 6.26 -33.21 35.18
C THR A 138 6.45 -32.00 36.11
N PRO A 139 7.27 -32.12 37.18
CA PRO A 139 6.99 -31.44 38.44
C PRO A 139 7.44 -29.98 38.49
N THR A 140 6.63 -29.25 39.24
CA THR A 140 6.70 -27.85 39.64
C THR A 140 8.09 -27.40 40.06
N THR A 141 8.63 -26.40 39.35
CA THR A 141 9.60 -25.47 39.93
C THR A 141 8.99 -24.07 39.91
N THR A 142 8.69 -23.61 41.11
CA THR A 142 8.09 -22.32 41.45
C THR A 142 8.96 -21.18 40.94
N ARG A 143 8.61 -20.59 39.79
CA ARG A 143 8.96 -19.21 39.48
C ARG A 143 7.68 -18.41 39.27
N LYS A 144 7.61 -17.35 40.08
CA LYS A 144 6.57 -16.32 40.16
C LYS A 144 6.18 -15.84 38.75
N PRO A 145 4.93 -16.05 38.28
CA PRO A 145 4.47 -15.47 37.04
C PRO A 145 4.13 -13.99 37.29
N THR A 146 4.97 -13.10 36.76
CA THR A 146 4.56 -11.72 36.47
C THR A 146 3.47 -11.80 35.41
N ALA A 147 2.33 -11.14 35.67
CA ALA A 147 1.11 -11.21 34.87
C ALA A 147 1.35 -11.03 33.36
N SER A 148 1.21 -12.12 32.61
CA SER A 148 1.00 -12.08 31.17
C SER A 148 -0.51 -12.02 30.95
N THR A 149 -1.00 -10.83 30.61
CA THR A 149 -2.40 -10.59 30.30
C THR A 149 -2.71 -11.18 28.92
N THR A 150 -2.97 -12.49 28.88
CA THR A 150 -3.58 -13.14 27.72
C THR A 150 -5.02 -12.65 27.59
N ARG A 151 -5.26 -11.67 26.71
CA ARG A 151 -6.58 -11.41 26.12
C ARG A 151 -6.46 -11.38 24.61
N ARG A 152 -7.20 -12.26 23.94
CA ARG A 152 -7.60 -12.23 22.53
C ARG A 152 -8.96 -12.94 22.40
N PRO A 153 -9.82 -12.65 21.40
CA PRO A 153 -10.04 -11.38 20.70
C PRO A 153 -11.54 -11.05 20.53
N VAL A 154 -11.96 -9.80 20.78
CA VAL A 154 -13.22 -9.24 20.25
C VAL A 154 -12.85 -7.83 19.76
N GLY A 155 -12.76 -7.66 18.44
CA GLY A 155 -12.22 -6.46 17.78
C GLY A 155 -10.71 -6.29 17.99
N THR A 156 -9.88 -6.99 17.22
CA THR A 156 -8.40 -6.93 17.34
C THR A 156 -7.80 -5.58 17.02
N HIS A 157 -8.56 -4.71 16.35
CA HIS A 157 -8.09 -3.40 15.93
C HIS A 157 -8.97 -2.31 16.52
N ALA A 158 -8.33 -1.29 17.10
CA ALA A 158 -9.03 -0.05 17.41
C ALA A 158 -9.45 0.63 16.10
N ALA A 159 -10.65 1.21 16.06
CA ALA A 159 -11.08 1.99 14.90
C ALA A 159 -10.34 3.32 14.84
N CYS A 160 -10.08 3.79 13.63
CA CYS A 160 -9.47 5.09 13.35
C CYS A 160 -10.11 5.73 12.12
N GLY A 161 -9.69 6.95 11.77
CA GLY A 161 -10.26 7.69 10.66
C GLY A 161 -11.67 8.23 10.95
N GLY A 162 -12.45 8.45 9.89
CA GLY A 162 -13.79 9.04 9.94
C GLY A 162 -13.81 10.58 9.89
N ASN A 163 -14.85 11.13 9.24
CA ASN A 163 -15.32 12.52 9.19
C ASN A 163 -14.27 13.62 9.45
N ARG A 164 -13.97 14.44 8.42
CA ARG A 164 -12.98 15.55 8.38
C ARG A 164 -12.89 16.48 9.60
N SER A 165 -13.93 16.58 10.43
CA SER A 165 -13.93 17.45 11.63
C SER A 165 -13.48 16.75 12.92
N ASN A 166 -13.39 15.42 12.96
CA ASN A 166 -12.98 14.66 14.15
C ASN A 166 -12.24 13.36 13.78
N TYR A 167 -11.11 13.51 13.09
CA TYR A 167 -10.28 12.39 12.67
C TYR A 167 -9.78 11.62 13.89
N THR A 168 -10.23 10.37 14.04
CA THR A 168 -9.79 9.51 15.15
C THR A 168 -8.42 8.93 14.81
N SER A 169 -7.36 9.44 15.42
CA SER A 169 -6.01 8.87 15.28
C SER A 169 -5.81 7.65 16.16
N CYS A 170 -4.91 6.76 15.75
CA CYS A 170 -4.47 5.67 16.61
C CYS A 170 -3.79 6.21 17.87
N THR A 171 -4.19 5.70 19.02
CA THR A 171 -3.69 6.17 20.33
C THR A 171 -2.29 5.65 20.66
N GLN A 172 -1.84 4.61 19.95
CA GLN A 172 -0.53 4.00 20.12
C GLN A 172 0.47 4.64 19.15
N SER A 173 1.67 4.96 19.63
CA SER A 173 2.68 5.72 18.88
C SER A 173 3.27 4.98 17.67
N ASN A 174 3.20 3.65 17.66
CA ASN A 174 3.69 2.77 16.60
C ASN A 174 2.54 2.15 15.80
N TYR A 175 1.39 2.83 15.73
CA TYR A 175 0.24 2.34 14.99
C TYR A 175 -0.14 3.32 13.89
N VAL A 176 -0.46 2.75 12.74
CA VAL A 176 -0.93 3.49 11.57
C VAL A 176 -2.41 3.17 11.35
N CYS A 177 -3.14 4.19 10.91
CA CYS A 177 -4.53 4.03 10.48
C CYS A 177 -4.56 3.60 9.02
N ILE A 178 -5.05 2.39 8.74
CA ILE A 178 -5.25 1.88 7.38
C ILE A 178 -6.71 1.55 7.13
N LYS A 179 -7.07 1.40 5.85
CA LYS A 179 -8.34 0.79 5.47
C LYS A 179 -8.41 -0.65 6.00
N ASP A 180 -9.56 -1.05 6.51
CA ASP A 180 -9.82 -2.44 6.87
C ASP A 180 -9.92 -3.30 5.61
N PRO A 181 -9.01 -4.25 5.36
CA PRO A 181 -9.02 -5.06 4.15
C PRO A 181 -10.15 -6.09 4.11
N TYR A 182 -10.78 -6.38 5.25
CA TYR A 182 -11.89 -7.33 5.35
C TYR A 182 -13.26 -6.67 5.26
N ARG A 183 -13.31 -5.33 5.20
CA ARG A 183 -14.57 -4.59 5.02
C ARG A 183 -14.71 -4.03 3.62
N PRO A 184 -15.86 -4.26 2.96
CA PRO A 184 -16.15 -3.64 1.67
C PRO A 184 -16.37 -2.13 1.85
N GLY A 185 -16.06 -1.36 0.80
CA GLY A 185 -16.24 0.09 0.77
C GLY A 185 -14.94 0.87 0.73
N CYS A 186 -15.04 2.17 0.99
CA CYS A 186 -13.91 3.09 1.08
C CYS A 186 -13.46 3.26 2.54
N GLY A 187 -12.16 3.36 2.76
CA GLY A 187 -11.55 3.51 4.08
C GLY A 187 -11.36 4.97 4.48
N PRO A 188 -10.37 5.26 5.37
CA PRO A 188 -10.01 6.61 5.80
C PRO A 188 -9.76 7.60 4.65
N GLU A 189 -9.34 7.12 3.49
CA GLU A 189 -9.09 7.91 2.28
C GLU A 189 -10.34 8.61 1.73
N CYS A 190 -11.54 8.11 2.02
CA CYS A 190 -12.81 8.71 1.62
C CYS A 190 -13.67 9.10 2.85
N ASP A 191 -13.01 9.55 3.93
CA ASP A 191 -13.65 9.90 5.20
C ASP A 191 -14.37 8.72 5.90
N GLY A 192 -14.08 7.49 5.47
CA GLY A 192 -14.54 6.24 6.09
C GLY A 192 -13.76 5.87 7.35
N LEU A 193 -14.23 4.84 8.04
CA LEU A 193 -13.51 4.26 9.18
C LEU A 193 -12.40 3.31 8.70
N GLY A 194 -11.30 3.30 9.42
CA GLY A 194 -10.18 2.38 9.27
C GLY A 194 -9.90 1.60 10.55
N ILE A 195 -8.79 0.88 10.53
CA ILE A 195 -8.27 0.09 11.64
C ILE A 195 -6.86 0.53 12.00
N CYS A 196 -6.57 0.55 13.31
CA CYS A 196 -5.23 0.74 13.82
C CYS A 196 -4.46 -0.57 13.76
N VAL A 197 -3.33 -0.54 13.07
CA VAL A 197 -2.41 -1.68 12.96
C VAL A 197 -1.01 -1.23 13.35
N GLU A 198 -0.22 -2.15 13.89
CA GLU A 198 1.17 -1.85 14.20
C GLU A 198 1.91 -1.49 12.91
N ASP A 199 2.65 -0.38 12.93
CA ASP A 199 3.46 0.10 11.81
C ASP A 199 4.71 -0.77 11.67
N ARG A 200 4.49 -1.96 11.12
CA ARG A 200 5.51 -2.98 10.91
C ARG A 200 5.37 -3.56 9.51
N MET A 201 6.43 -3.41 8.75
CA MET A 201 6.56 -3.97 7.41
C MET A 201 6.52 -5.51 7.44
N CYS A 202 5.73 -6.07 6.53
CA CYS A 202 5.77 -7.47 6.12
C CYS A 202 5.83 -7.54 4.58
N GLY A 203 6.04 -8.73 4.02
CA GLY A 203 6.14 -8.91 2.58
C GLY A 203 7.38 -8.23 2.00
N GLY A 204 7.20 -7.54 0.88
CA GLY A 204 8.27 -6.97 0.07
C GLY A 204 9.09 -8.02 -0.67
N PHE A 205 10.08 -7.58 -1.44
CA PHE A 205 11.05 -8.46 -2.13
C PHE A 205 11.72 -9.47 -1.16
N ALA A 206 11.88 -9.08 0.11
CA ALA A 206 12.48 -9.90 1.15
C ALA A 206 11.50 -10.91 1.81
N GLY A 207 10.20 -10.81 1.54
CA GLY A 207 9.19 -11.73 2.07
C GLY A 207 9.09 -11.73 3.60
N PHE A 208 9.19 -10.56 4.25
CA PHE A 208 9.19 -10.47 5.70
C PHE A 208 7.89 -11.01 6.31
N PRO A 209 7.95 -12.01 7.20
CA PRO A 209 6.74 -12.56 7.81
C PRO A 209 6.20 -11.63 8.89
N CYS A 210 4.91 -11.74 9.17
CA CYS A 210 4.31 -11.09 10.32
C CYS A 210 4.84 -11.68 11.65
N PRO A 211 5.05 -10.85 12.67
CA PRO A 211 5.66 -11.30 13.92
C PRO A 211 4.78 -12.25 14.73
N SER A 212 3.46 -12.11 14.61
CA SER A 212 2.52 -12.93 15.36
C SER A 212 1.93 -14.01 14.46
N LEU A 213 1.90 -15.24 14.98
CA LEU A 213 1.22 -16.36 14.33
C LEU A 213 -0.27 -16.03 14.14
N GLY A 214 -0.73 -16.09 12.88
CA GLY A 214 -2.11 -15.80 12.49
C GLY A 214 -2.37 -14.36 12.02
N GLN A 215 -1.36 -13.48 12.01
CA GLN A 215 -1.44 -12.23 11.25
C GLN A 215 -1.26 -12.51 9.76
N VAL A 216 -2.01 -11.78 8.95
CA VAL A 216 -1.91 -11.79 7.49
C VAL A 216 -1.20 -10.53 7.06
N CYS A 217 -0.27 -10.66 6.12
CA CYS A 217 0.36 -9.50 5.49
C CYS A 217 -0.60 -8.93 4.45
N THR A 218 -0.89 -7.64 4.54
CA THR A 218 -1.76 -6.95 3.58
C THR A 218 -1.08 -5.70 3.07
N ASP A 219 -1.28 -5.39 1.79
CA ASP A 219 -0.65 -4.24 1.13
C ASP A 219 -0.86 -2.95 1.91
N ASP A 220 0.24 -2.20 2.10
CA ASP A 220 0.20 -0.92 2.77
C ASP A 220 -0.30 0.17 1.81
N PRO A 221 -1.45 0.80 2.06
CA PRO A 221 -1.97 1.84 1.17
C PRO A 221 -1.10 3.11 1.16
N ARG A 222 -0.13 3.25 2.06
CA ARG A 222 0.83 4.37 2.08
C ARG A 222 1.85 4.30 0.96
N ASP A 223 2.09 3.11 0.40
CA ASP A 223 3.04 2.92 -0.69
C ASP A 223 2.50 3.44 -2.04
N GLY A 224 1.22 3.86 -2.08
CA GLY A 224 0.59 4.48 -3.24
C GLY A 224 0.26 3.50 -4.37
N ASP A 225 0.05 4.03 -5.57
CA ASP A 225 -0.35 3.23 -6.75
C ASP A 225 0.81 2.40 -7.34
N ASP A 226 2.03 2.58 -6.83
CA ASP A 226 3.23 1.84 -7.26
C ASP A 226 3.18 0.34 -6.88
N CYS A 227 2.18 -0.03 -6.05
CA CYS A 227 1.90 -1.40 -5.63
C CYS A 227 0.62 -2.00 -6.22
N ASP A 228 0.15 -1.52 -7.38
CA ASP A 228 -0.92 -2.20 -8.13
C ASP A 228 -0.43 -3.57 -8.64
N PRO A 229 -1.07 -4.69 -8.28
CA PRO A 229 -0.72 -6.02 -8.80
C PRO A 229 -0.80 -6.12 -10.33
N LYS A 230 -1.51 -5.22 -11.01
CA LYS A 230 -1.53 -5.10 -12.47
C LYS A 230 -0.31 -4.38 -13.05
N LEU A 231 0.46 -3.68 -12.22
CA LEU A 231 1.67 -2.94 -12.59
C LEU A 231 2.96 -3.58 -12.06
N GLY A 232 2.88 -4.72 -11.36
CA GLY A 232 4.04 -5.52 -10.96
C GLY A 232 4.27 -5.62 -9.44
N ALA A 233 3.22 -5.76 -8.62
CA ALA A 233 3.29 -5.79 -7.15
C ALA A 233 3.94 -7.03 -6.51
N ALA A 234 4.98 -7.61 -7.10
CA ALA A 234 5.69 -8.74 -6.49
C ALA A 234 6.49 -8.33 -5.23
N ASP A 235 6.87 -7.05 -5.14
CA ASP A 235 7.88 -6.56 -4.19
C ASP A 235 7.34 -5.59 -3.13
N CYS A 236 6.03 -5.56 -2.94
CA CYS A 236 5.35 -4.55 -2.13
C CYS A 236 5.42 -4.82 -0.64
N ALA A 237 5.77 -3.78 0.11
CA ALA A 237 5.68 -3.81 1.55
C ALA A 237 4.20 -3.81 1.98
N GLY A 238 3.92 -4.60 3.00
CA GLY A 238 2.61 -4.68 3.61
C GLY A 238 2.68 -4.37 5.10
N VAL A 239 1.52 -4.37 5.73
CA VAL A 239 1.33 -4.28 7.17
C VAL A 239 0.61 -5.52 7.70
N CYS A 240 0.94 -5.89 8.93
CA CYS A 240 0.39 -7.09 9.56
C CYS A 240 -0.97 -6.83 10.19
N VAL A 241 -2.00 -7.47 9.63
CA VAL A 241 -3.38 -7.35 10.10
C VAL A 241 -3.88 -8.65 10.72
N TRP A 242 -4.84 -8.55 11.62
CA TRP A 242 -5.53 -9.73 12.13
C TRP A 242 -6.81 -9.97 11.33
N PRO A 243 -6.97 -11.17 10.70
CA PRO A 243 -8.23 -11.54 10.08
C PRO A 243 -9.33 -11.61 11.14
N HIS A 244 -10.53 -11.14 10.80
CA HIS A 244 -11.69 -11.14 11.68
C HIS A 244 -13.00 -11.30 10.90
#